data_AF-A0A1F6M7P5-F1
#
_entry.id   AF-A0A1F6M7P5-F1
#
_cell.length_a   1.000
_cell.length_b   1.000
_cell.length_c   1.000
_cell.angle_alpha   90.00
_cell.angle_beta   90.00
_cell.angle_gamma   90.00
#
_symmetry.space_group_name_H-M   'P 1'
#
loop_
_entity.id
_entity.type
_entity.pdbx_description
1 polymer ?
#
loop_
_entity_poly.entity_id
_entity_poly.type
_entity_poly.pdbx_seq_one_letter_code
_entity_poly.pdbx_strand_id
1 'polypeptide(L)'
;MWTLLILKLLASIFLMFASTMIIDWIFSGSAWARKYYAHAPNIWRPLESGDPSATERRIIRTSLLVTLGFCIAFALYYFVMRPGLMFAHPLSRGLATAISLWLIVPLPLIITQHLYVKYHRATTLLQLTSWLAKLTGASLIMTHLF
;
A
#
# COMPACT_ATOMS: atom_id res chain seq x y z
N MET A 1 11.29 -33.56 0.24
CA MET A 1 11.24 -32.25 -0.45
C MET A 1 9.99 -31.46 -0.08
N TRP A 2 8.79 -32.05 -0.20
CA TRP A 2 7.51 -31.40 0.13
C TRP A 2 7.36 -30.94 1.59
N THR A 3 7.80 -31.75 2.56
CA THR A 3 7.69 -31.39 3.99
C THR A 3 8.43 -30.10 4.33
N LEU A 4 9.65 -29.92 3.81
CA LEU A 4 10.44 -28.70 4.03
C LEU A 4 9.78 -27.48 3.37
N LEU A 5 9.23 -27.65 2.16
CA LEU A 5 8.50 -26.60 1.47
C LEU A 5 7.26 -26.16 2.26
N ILE A 6 6.48 -27.12 2.76
CA ILE A 6 5.30 -26.87 3.59
C ILE A 6 5.68 -26.12 4.87
N LEU A 7 6.75 -26.55 5.55
CA LEU A 7 7.24 -25.87 6.75
C LEU A 7 7.69 -24.43 6.47
N LYS A 8 8.40 -24.18 5.37
CA LYS A 8 8.80 -22.83 4.95
C LYS A 8 7.58 -21.94 4.65
N LEU A 9 6.56 -22.49 3.98
CA LEU A 9 5.33 -21.77 3.70
C LEU A 9 4.58 -21.43 5.01
N LEU A 10 4.38 -22.39 5.90
CA LEU A 10 3.72 -22.15 7.19
C LEU A 10 4.48 -21.11 8.03
N ALA A 11 5.82 -21.20 8.08
CA ALA A 11 6.65 -20.22 8.75
C ALA A 11 6.52 -18.82 8.11
N SER A 12 6.49 -18.73 6.78
CA SER A 12 6.31 -17.46 6.08
C SER A 12 4.95 -16.83 6.39
N ILE A 13 3.87 -17.61 6.40
CA ILE A 13 2.51 -17.15 6.73
C ILE A 13 2.48 -16.63 8.17
N PHE A 14 3.03 -17.40 9.12
CA PHE A 14 3.06 -17.00 10.52
C PHE A 14 3.85 -15.70 10.74
N LEU A 15 5.06 -15.61 10.16
CA LEU A 15 5.91 -14.41 10.27
C LEU A 15 5.28 -13.19 9.59
N MET A 16 4.63 -13.36 8.44
CA MET A 16 3.89 -12.30 7.76
C MET A 16 2.71 -11.82 8.60
N PHE A 17 1.95 -12.74 9.19
CA PHE A 17 0.84 -12.41 10.08
C PHE A 17 1.33 -11.63 11.31
N ALA A 18 2.34 -12.15 12.02
CA ALA A 18 2.89 -11.51 13.21
C ALA A 18 3.47 -10.11 12.91
N SER A 19 4.27 -9.99 11.85
CA SER A 19 4.83 -8.70 11.44
C SER A 19 3.75 -7.70 11.02
N THR A 20 2.71 -8.15 10.31
CA THR A 20 1.58 -7.29 9.92
C THR A 20 0.83 -6.79 11.13
N MET A 21 0.54 -7.64 12.12
CA MET A 21 -0.11 -7.23 13.37
C MET A 21 0.71 -6.20 14.15
N ILE A 22 2.02 -6.39 14.25
CA ILE A 22 2.92 -5.43 14.93
C ILE A 22 2.93 -4.09 14.18
N ILE A 23 3.05 -4.12 12.85
CA ILE A 23 3.03 -2.90 12.03
C ILE A 23 1.68 -2.19 12.17
N ASP A 24 0.57 -2.92 12.13
CA ASP A 24 -0.76 -2.33 12.34
C ASP A 24 -0.89 -1.73 13.74
N TRP A 25 -0.34 -2.37 14.76
CA TRP A 25 -0.32 -1.80 16.10
C TRP A 25 0.49 -0.49 16.17
N ILE A 26 1.68 -0.45 15.57
CA ILE A 26 2.55 0.74 15.57
C ILE A 26 1.90 1.89 14.79
N PHE A 27 1.39 1.63 13.59
CA PHE A 27 0.92 2.68 12.68
C PHE A 27 -0.57 3.00 12.84
N SER A 28 -1.41 1.99 13.01
CA SER A 28 -2.86 2.18 13.21
C SER A 28 -3.16 2.36 14.70
N GLY A 29 -2.52 1.64 15.61
CA GLY A 29 -2.69 1.91 17.06
C GLY A 29 -2.32 3.34 17.45
N SER A 30 -1.20 3.88 16.93
CA SER A 30 -0.79 5.28 17.20
C SER A 30 -1.71 6.33 16.56
N ALA A 31 -2.26 6.06 15.37
CA ALA A 31 -3.24 6.93 14.73
C ALA A 31 -4.59 6.94 15.47
N TRP A 32 -4.96 5.85 16.15
CA TRP A 32 -6.32 5.63 16.67
C TRP A 32 -6.43 5.80 18.19
N ALA A 33 -5.35 5.68 18.96
CA ALA A 33 -5.40 5.70 20.43
C ALA A 33 -5.87 7.02 21.09
N ARG A 34 -5.79 8.17 20.41
CA ARG A 34 -6.35 9.46 20.92
C ARG A 34 -7.02 10.33 19.86
N LYS A 35 -6.66 10.13 18.58
CA LYS A 35 -7.06 11.01 17.47
C LYS A 35 -8.26 10.51 16.69
N TYR A 36 -8.74 9.29 16.95
CA TYR A 36 -9.87 8.72 16.22
C TYR A 36 -11.14 9.58 16.38
N TYR A 37 -11.46 10.03 17.58
CA TYR A 37 -12.64 10.90 17.78
C TYR A 37 -12.43 12.35 17.30
N ALA A 38 -11.18 12.83 17.23
CA ALA A 38 -10.86 14.18 16.77
C ALA A 38 -10.72 14.32 15.24
N HIS A 39 -10.42 13.21 14.55
CA HIS A 39 -10.15 13.16 13.11
C HIS A 39 -10.91 12.04 12.38
N ALA A 40 -11.95 11.48 13.03
CA ALA A 40 -12.86 10.53 12.38
C ALA A 40 -13.35 11.14 11.06
N PRO A 41 -13.47 10.33 9.99
CA PRO A 41 -14.05 10.78 8.75
C PRO A 41 -15.55 11.03 8.97
N ASN A 42 -15.89 12.20 9.52
CA ASN A 42 -17.27 12.50 9.88
C ASN A 42 -18.17 12.73 8.65
N ILE A 43 -17.61 12.88 7.45
CA ILE A 43 -18.38 13.15 6.24
C ILE A 43 -17.58 12.67 5.01
N TRP A 44 -18.26 12.06 4.03
CA TRP A 44 -17.81 12.11 2.63
C TRP A 44 -17.46 13.57 2.31
N ARG A 45 -16.41 13.86 1.54
CA ARG A 45 -16.13 15.27 1.22
C ARG A 45 -17.39 15.86 0.59
N PRO A 46 -18.02 16.88 1.20
CA PRO A 46 -19.15 17.52 0.55
C PRO A 46 -18.64 18.02 -0.80
N LEU A 47 -19.43 17.80 -1.85
CA LEU A 47 -19.23 18.54 -3.09
C LEU A 47 -19.15 20.02 -2.66
N GLU A 48 -18.01 20.66 -2.93
CA GLU A 48 -17.72 22.02 -2.51
C GLU A 48 -18.96 22.88 -2.79
N SER A 49 -19.37 23.73 -1.84
CA SER A 49 -20.63 24.50 -1.88
C SER A 49 -20.70 25.60 -2.97
N GLY A 50 -20.01 25.38 -4.09
CA GLY A 50 -20.13 26.03 -5.39
C GLY A 50 -20.64 25.01 -6.43
N ASP A 51 -20.24 25.16 -7.70
CA ASP A 51 -20.67 24.28 -8.81
C ASP A 51 -20.34 22.80 -8.49
N PRO A 52 -21.33 21.97 -8.09
CA PRO A 52 -21.10 20.59 -7.68
C PRO A 52 -20.45 19.79 -8.81
N SER A 53 -20.76 20.17 -10.05
CA SER A 53 -20.25 19.52 -11.24
C SER A 53 -18.74 19.74 -11.45
N ALA A 54 -18.18 20.86 -10.97
CA ALA A 54 -16.74 21.13 -11.08
C ALA A 54 -15.91 20.27 -10.11
N THR A 55 -16.41 20.07 -8.89
CA THR A 55 -15.77 19.22 -7.86
C THR A 55 -15.80 17.76 -8.29
N GLU A 56 -16.95 17.30 -8.80
CA GLU A 56 -17.12 15.94 -9.31
C GLU A 56 -16.21 15.68 -10.53
N ARG A 57 -16.18 16.60 -11.52
CA ARG A 57 -15.25 16.53 -12.67
C ARG A 57 -13.80 16.43 -12.22
N ARG A 58 -13.39 17.17 -11.18
CA ARG A 58 -12.04 17.12 -10.64
C ARG A 58 -11.73 15.76 -10.01
N ILE A 59 -12.64 15.21 -9.21
CA ILE A 59 -12.48 13.90 -8.58
C ILE A 59 -12.36 12.82 -9.65
N ILE A 60 -13.29 12.77 -10.61
CA ILE A 60 -13.28 11.82 -11.73
C ILE A 60 -11.98 11.92 -12.52
N ARG A 61 -11.56 13.13 -12.91
CA ARG A 61 -10.31 13.34 -13.64
C ARG A 61 -9.10 12.85 -12.84
N THR A 62 -9.05 13.13 -11.55
CA THR A 62 -7.94 12.72 -10.69
C THR A 62 -7.93 11.20 -10.51
N SER A 63 -9.08 10.58 -10.29
CA SER A 63 -9.21 9.12 -10.23
C SER A 63 -8.76 8.46 -11.53
N LEU A 64 -9.17 8.98 -12.70
CA LEU A 64 -8.72 8.48 -13.99
C LEU A 64 -7.20 8.58 -14.17
N LEU A 65 -6.59 9.70 -13.78
CA LEU A 65 -5.13 9.86 -13.82
C LEU A 65 -4.41 8.88 -12.89
N VAL A 66 -4.96 8.64 -11.70
CA VAL A 66 -4.41 7.66 -10.74
C VAL A 66 -4.53 6.24 -11.30
N THR A 67 -5.66 5.88 -11.89
CA THR A 67 -5.87 4.57 -12.55
C THR A 67 -4.95 4.39 -13.76
N LEU A 68 -4.78 5.43 -14.59
CA LEU A 68 -3.84 5.38 -15.70
C LEU A 68 -2.40 5.21 -15.20
N GLY A 69 -2.02 5.96 -14.16
CA GLY A 69 -0.71 5.83 -13.51
C GLY A 69 -0.48 4.43 -12.95
N PHE A 70 -1.50 3.82 -12.34
CA PHE A 70 -1.48 2.42 -11.91
C PHE A 70 -1.20 1.46 -13.07
N CYS A 71 -1.96 1.56 -14.16
CA CYS A 71 -1.77 0.69 -15.32
C CYS A 71 -0.37 0.84 -15.93
N ILE A 72 0.13 2.07 -16.03
CA ILE A 72 1.49 2.35 -16.53
C ILE A 72 2.54 1.77 -15.58
N ALA A 73 2.42 1.99 -14.27
CA ALA A 73 3.34 1.45 -13.28
C ALA A 73 3.36 -0.08 -13.28
N PHE A 74 2.20 -0.71 -13.41
CA PHE A 74 2.09 -2.17 -13.55
C PHE A 74 2.78 -2.68 -14.82
N ALA A 75 2.54 -2.03 -15.96
CA ALA A 75 3.17 -2.39 -17.22
C ALA A 75 4.70 -2.23 -17.16
N LEU A 76 5.19 -1.10 -16.62
CA LEU A 76 6.62 -0.86 -16.43
C LEU A 76 7.25 -1.91 -15.51
N TYR A 77 6.61 -2.24 -14.39
CA TYR A 77 7.10 -3.28 -13.50
C TYR A 77 7.17 -4.64 -14.20
N TYR A 78 6.09 -5.05 -14.87
CA TYR A 78 5.99 -6.39 -15.45
C TYR A 78 6.90 -6.58 -16.67
N PHE A 79 6.92 -5.61 -17.58
CA PHE A 79 7.63 -5.72 -18.86
C PHE A 79 9.07 -5.21 -18.83
N VAL A 80 9.38 -4.21 -17.98
CA VAL A 80 10.70 -3.55 -17.99
C VAL A 80 11.53 -3.95 -16.77
N MET A 81 10.98 -3.80 -15.56
CA MET A 81 11.77 -3.98 -14.33
C MET A 81 11.95 -5.45 -13.96
N ARG A 82 10.87 -6.24 -14.00
CA ARG A 82 10.87 -7.65 -13.56
C ARG A 82 11.94 -8.50 -14.27
N PRO A 83 12.16 -8.41 -15.59
CA PRO A 83 13.23 -9.15 -16.26
C PRO A 83 14.63 -8.79 -15.74
N GLY A 84 14.92 -7.50 -15.56
CA GLY A 84 16.21 -7.04 -15.04
C GLY A 84 16.43 -7.42 -13.57
N LEU A 85 15.36 -7.44 -12.78
CA LEU A 85 15.38 -7.87 -11.38
C LEU A 85 15.66 -9.37 -11.21
N MET A 86 15.50 -10.20 -12.26
CA MET A 86 15.80 -11.65 -12.16
C MET A 86 17.28 -11.91 -11.85
N PHE A 87 18.17 -11.06 -12.35
CA PHE A 87 19.63 -11.17 -12.18
C PHE A 87 20.17 -10.37 -10.99
N ALA A 88 19.31 -9.58 -10.32
CA ALA A 88 19.72 -8.80 -9.17
C ALA A 88 19.92 -9.67 -7.92
N HIS A 89 20.75 -9.18 -6.99
CA HIS A 89 20.93 -9.80 -5.69
C HIS A 89 19.57 -10.00 -4.98
N PRO A 90 19.31 -11.15 -4.31
CA PRO A 90 17.99 -11.50 -3.77
C PRO A 90 17.36 -10.41 -2.90
N LEU A 91 18.16 -9.77 -2.05
CA LEU A 91 17.72 -8.65 -1.21
C LEU A 91 17.28 -7.43 -2.03
N SER A 92 18.09 -7.01 -2.99
CA SER A 92 17.78 -5.87 -3.87
C SER A 92 16.54 -6.15 -4.71
N ARG A 93 16.42 -7.38 -5.23
CA ARG A 93 15.23 -7.86 -5.95
C ARG A 93 13.98 -7.79 -5.08
N GLY A 94 14.08 -8.25 -3.84
CA GLY A 94 13.00 -8.21 -2.87
C GLY A 94 12.53 -6.78 -2.60
N LEU A 95 13.43 -5.90 -2.19
CA LEU A 95 13.10 -4.50 -1.88
C LEU A 95 12.53 -3.74 -3.07
N ALA A 96 13.10 -3.93 -4.26
CA ALA A 96 12.57 -3.34 -5.49
C ALA A 96 11.15 -3.84 -5.80
N THR A 97 10.89 -5.13 -5.55
CA THR A 97 9.55 -5.73 -5.69
C THR A 97 8.57 -5.12 -4.70
N ALA A 98 8.97 -4.97 -3.43
CA ALA A 98 8.13 -4.37 -2.39
C ALA A 98 7.74 -2.92 -2.72
N ILE A 99 8.70 -2.10 -3.15
CA ILE A 99 8.46 -0.71 -3.57
C ILE A 99 7.55 -0.67 -4.80
N SER A 100 7.80 -1.54 -5.79
CA SER A 100 6.99 -1.59 -7.00
C SER A 100 5.54 -1.95 -6.68
N LEU A 101 5.32 -2.99 -5.87
CA LEU A 101 3.98 -3.37 -5.42
C LEU A 101 3.31 -2.27 -4.60
N TRP A 102 4.07 -1.52 -3.81
CA TRP A 102 3.56 -0.38 -3.05
C TRP A 102 3.06 0.76 -3.96
N LEU A 103 3.84 1.11 -4.99
CA LEU A 103 3.48 2.11 -6.01
C LEU A 103 2.27 1.67 -6.84
N ILE A 104 2.13 0.38 -7.08
CA ILE A 104 1.08 -0.20 -7.91
C ILE A 104 -0.21 -0.37 -7.11
N VAL A 105 -0.22 -0.87 -5.87
CA VAL A 105 -1.50 -1.19 -5.20
C VAL A 105 -1.85 -0.21 -4.07
N PRO A 106 -1.12 -0.18 -2.93
CA PRO A 106 -1.45 0.71 -1.82
C PRO A 106 -1.53 2.19 -2.17
N LEU A 107 -0.52 2.71 -2.89
CA LEU A 107 -0.42 4.14 -3.18
C LEU A 107 -1.65 4.68 -3.94
N PRO A 108 -2.03 4.14 -5.12
CA PRO A 108 -3.19 4.64 -5.85
C PRO A 108 -4.50 4.41 -5.10
N LEU A 109 -4.64 3.28 -4.39
CA LEU A 109 -5.86 2.97 -3.63
C LEU A 109 -6.08 3.97 -2.50
N ILE A 110 -5.03 4.26 -1.71
CA ILE A 110 -5.12 5.19 -0.58
C ILE A 110 -5.29 6.64 -1.05
N ILE A 111 -4.61 7.05 -2.13
CA ILE A 111 -4.81 8.37 -2.74
C ILE A 111 -6.27 8.52 -3.18
N THR A 112 -6.79 7.52 -3.91
CA THR A 112 -8.17 7.54 -4.38
C THR A 112 -9.14 7.61 -3.22
N GLN A 113 -8.95 6.79 -2.18
CA GLN A 113 -9.76 6.82 -0.97
C GLN A 113 -9.73 8.20 -0.30
N HIS A 114 -8.59 8.88 -0.25
CA HIS A 114 -8.45 10.23 0.30
C HIS A 114 -9.14 11.32 -0.55
N LEU A 115 -9.43 11.07 -1.84
CA LEU A 115 -10.22 11.98 -2.67
C LEU A 115 -11.69 11.99 -2.26
N TYR A 116 -12.25 10.81 -1.95
CA TYR A 116 -13.67 10.65 -1.61
C TYR A 116 -13.95 10.84 -0.12
N VAL A 117 -13.04 10.39 0.75
CA VAL A 117 -13.21 10.42 2.20
C VAL A 117 -12.27 11.46 2.81
N LYS A 118 -12.82 12.32 3.69
CA LYS A 118 -12.04 13.33 4.41
C LYS A 118 -11.21 12.69 5.52
N TYR A 119 -10.04 12.16 5.16
CA TYR A 119 -9.02 11.76 6.14
C TYR A 119 -8.09 12.92 6.50
N HIS A 120 -7.61 12.94 7.75
CA HIS A 120 -6.49 13.79 8.13
C HIS A 120 -5.21 13.35 7.39
N ARG A 121 -4.40 14.30 6.91
CA ARG A 121 -3.20 14.00 6.10
C ARG A 121 -2.25 13.04 6.81
N ALA A 122 -2.07 13.20 8.12
CA ALA A 122 -1.24 12.29 8.92
C ALA A 122 -1.75 10.85 8.90
N THR A 123 -3.07 10.63 8.91
CA THR A 123 -3.67 9.28 8.84
C THR A 123 -3.39 8.64 7.48
N THR A 124 -3.51 9.41 6.40
CA THR A 124 -3.19 8.94 5.05
C THR A 124 -1.71 8.60 4.91
N LEU A 125 -0.81 9.42 5.45
CA LEU A 125 0.62 9.13 5.47
C LEU A 125 0.93 7.87 6.29
N LEU A 126 0.34 7.72 7.47
CA LEU A 126 0.53 6.53 8.32
C LEU A 126 0.06 5.25 7.63
N GLN A 127 -1.07 5.30 6.92
CA GLN A 127 -1.55 4.17 6.10
C GLN A 127 -0.58 3.87 4.95
N LEU A 128 -0.10 4.88 4.23
CA LEU A 128 0.87 4.68 3.15
C LEU A 128 2.17 4.04 3.66
N THR A 129 2.71 4.54 4.77
CA THR A 129 3.93 4.00 5.37
C THR A 129 3.73 2.62 5.98
N SER A 130 2.56 2.32 6.55
CA SER A 130 2.29 0.99 7.11
C SER A 130 2.25 -0.08 6.03
N TRP A 131 1.62 0.21 4.89
CA TRP A 131 1.61 -0.69 3.75
C TRP A 131 3.02 -0.91 3.16
N LEU A 132 3.84 0.13 3.08
CA LEU A 132 5.23 -0.01 2.64
C LEU A 132 6.04 -0.90 3.59
N ALA A 133 5.87 -0.71 4.90
CA ALA A 133 6.53 -1.52 5.92
C ALA A 133 6.11 -3.00 5.82
N LYS A 134 4.81 -3.29 5.60
CA LYS A 134 4.30 -4.66 5.42
C LYS A 134 4.90 -5.34 4.19
N LEU A 135 4.92 -4.65 3.06
CA LEU A 135 5.48 -5.19 1.82
C LEU A 135 6.99 -5.43 1.93
N THR A 136 7.70 -4.53 2.63
CA THR A 136 9.13 -4.69 2.92
C THR A 136 9.38 -5.90 3.82
N GLY A 137 8.61 -6.03 4.91
CA GLY A 137 8.71 -7.19 5.81
C GLY A 137 8.40 -8.51 5.11
N ALA A 138 7.33 -8.55 4.31
CA ALA A 138 6.97 -9.71 3.50
C ALA A 138 8.10 -10.07 2.52
N SER A 139 8.70 -9.08 1.87
CA SER A 139 9.83 -9.30 0.96
C SER A 139 11.04 -9.90 1.67
N LEU A 140 11.40 -9.39 2.85
CA LEU A 140 12.53 -9.92 3.63
C LEU A 140 12.27 -11.36 4.05
N ILE A 141 11.08 -11.66 4.57
CA ILE A 141 10.68 -13.01 4.97
C ILE A 141 10.80 -13.98 3.78
N MET A 142 10.30 -13.60 2.60
CA MET A 142 10.38 -14.44 1.41
C MET A 142 11.82 -14.63 0.94
N THR A 143 12.65 -13.59 1.00
CA THR A 143 14.06 -13.64 0.56
C THR A 143 14.91 -14.56 1.43
N HIS A 144 14.58 -14.70 2.71
CA HIS A 144 15.33 -15.55 3.63
C HIS A 144 14.81 -16.99 3.70
N LEU A 145 13.53 -17.21 3.38
CA LEU A 145 12.92 -18.54 3.42
C LEU A 145 13.00 -19.27 2.06
N PHE A 146 13.11 -18.56 0.94
CA PHE A 146 13.11 -19.08 -0.43
C PHE A 146 14.29 -18.55 -1.25
#